data_AF-A0A831M1V1-F1
#
_entry.id   AF-A0A831M1V1-F1
#
_cell.length_a   1.000
_cell.length_b   1.000
_cell.length_c   1.000
_cell.angle_alpha   90.00
_cell.angle_beta   90.00
_cell.angle_gamma   90.00
#
_symmetry.space_group_name_H-M   'P 1'
#
loop_
_entity.id
_entity.type
_entity.pdbx_description
1 polymer ?
#
loop_
_entity_poly.entity_id
_entity_poly.type
_entity_poly.pdbx_seq_one_letter_code
_entity_poly.pdbx_strand_id
1 'polypeptide(L)'
;MTESEFHRRVDAVLLQIEETVDASGADVDYENAGGVLTLRFDNGSQIIVNRQTPVRQIWVAARSGGHHFDYDPARDGWFHSGVGRELFDALAELASAQAGIGLRG
;
A
#
# COMPACT_ATOMS: atom_id res chain seq x y z
N MET A 1 4.09 -4.19 -19.53
CA MET A 1 3.21 -3.16 -18.94
C MET A 1 3.55 -1.83 -19.57
N THR A 2 2.57 -1.13 -20.17
CA THR A 2 2.70 0.26 -20.63
C THR A 2 2.66 1.22 -19.44
N GLU A 3 2.98 2.51 -19.63
CA GLU A 3 2.88 3.49 -18.53
C GLU A 3 1.44 3.69 -18.06
N SER A 4 0.49 3.81 -19.00
CA SER A 4 -0.93 3.96 -18.67
C SER A 4 -1.51 2.74 -17.95
N GLU A 5 -1.08 1.52 -18.31
CA GLU A 5 -1.44 0.31 -17.57
C GLU A 5 -0.89 0.34 -16.14
N PHE A 6 0.35 0.78 -15.96
CA PHE A 6 0.95 0.93 -14.64
C PHE A 6 0.15 1.93 -13.78
N HIS A 7 -0.18 3.09 -14.33
CA HIS A 7 -0.98 4.09 -13.63
C HIS A 7 -2.34 3.52 -13.20
N ARG A 8 -3.09 2.91 -14.13
CA ARG A 8 -4.40 2.31 -13.79
C ARG A 8 -4.31 1.23 -12.71
N ARG A 9 -3.28 0.38 -12.75
CA ARG A 9 -3.09 -0.67 -11.73
C ARG A 9 -2.78 -0.08 -10.36
N VAL A 10 -1.93 0.95 -10.30
CA VAL A 10 -1.63 1.62 -9.03
C VAL A 10 -2.84 2.41 -8.52
N ASP A 11 -3.59 3.10 -9.39
CA ASP A 11 -4.84 3.79 -8.99
C ASP A 11 -5.83 2.80 -8.37
N ALA A 12 -6.00 1.62 -8.97
CA ALA A 12 -6.86 0.56 -8.43
C ALA A 12 -6.39 0.06 -7.06
N VAL A 13 -5.06 -0.10 -6.85
CA VAL A 13 -4.51 -0.47 -5.55
C VAL A 13 -4.80 0.60 -4.50
N LEU A 14 -4.56 1.87 -4.82
CA LEU A 14 -4.80 2.96 -3.86
C LEU A 14 -6.27 3.02 -3.45
N LEU A 15 -7.19 2.91 -4.41
CA LEU A 15 -8.62 2.85 -4.15
C LEU A 15 -8.99 1.65 -3.27
N GLN A 16 -8.45 0.46 -3.56
CA GLN A 16 -8.72 -0.73 -2.76
C GLN A 16 -8.21 -0.61 -1.32
N ILE A 17 -7.09 0.09 -1.09
CA ILE A 17 -6.60 0.37 0.27
C ILE A 17 -7.58 1.30 1.00
N GLU A 18 -8.06 2.36 0.35
CA GLU A 18 -9.08 3.27 0.90
C GLU A 18 -10.35 2.49 1.30
N GLU A 19 -10.88 1.67 0.39
CA GLU A 19 -12.05 0.81 0.65
C GLU A 19 -11.81 -0.18 1.80
N THR A 20 -10.61 -0.74 1.91
CA THR A 20 -10.24 -1.67 2.99
C THR A 20 -10.19 -0.97 4.34
N VAL A 21 -9.67 0.27 4.37
CA VAL A 21 -9.65 1.10 5.58
C VAL A 21 -11.07 1.44 6.01
N ASP A 22 -11.91 1.93 5.09
CA ASP A 22 -13.31 2.25 5.36
C ASP A 22 -14.09 1.03 5.87
N ALA A 23 -13.88 -0.14 5.27
CA ALA A 23 -14.54 -1.39 5.66
C ALA A 23 -14.04 -1.94 7.01
N SER A 24 -12.82 -1.61 7.44
CA SER A 24 -12.23 -2.12 8.68
C SER A 24 -12.91 -1.55 9.93
N GLY A 25 -13.55 -0.38 9.82
CA GLY A 25 -14.09 0.37 10.96
C GLY A 25 -13.02 0.84 11.96
N ALA A 26 -11.74 0.77 11.58
CA ALA A 26 -10.64 1.27 12.38
C ALA A 26 -10.55 2.79 12.28
N ASP A 27 -10.08 3.44 13.35
CA ASP A 27 -9.83 4.88 13.37
C ASP A 27 -8.50 5.17 12.63
N VAL A 28 -8.60 5.22 11.30
CA VAL A 28 -7.49 5.46 10.38
C VAL A 28 -7.93 6.52 9.39
N ASP A 29 -7.35 7.71 9.49
CA ASP A 29 -7.52 8.75 8.49
C ASP A 29 -6.65 8.44 7.27
N TYR A 30 -7.14 8.82 6.08
CA TYR A 30 -6.33 8.75 4.86
C TYR A 30 -6.44 10.00 3.99
N GLU A 31 -5.36 10.29 3.26
CA GLU A 31 -5.30 11.35 2.27
C GLU A 31 -4.61 10.82 1.01
N ASN A 32 -5.28 10.93 -0.14
CA ASN A 32 -4.71 10.60 -1.44
C ASN A 32 -4.48 11.86 -2.28
N ALA A 33 -3.21 12.16 -2.55
CA ALA A 33 -2.82 13.30 -3.34
C ALA A 33 -1.78 12.90 -4.40
N GLY A 34 -2.17 12.95 -5.67
CA GLY A 34 -1.25 12.76 -6.79
C GLY A 34 -0.57 11.38 -6.86
N GLY A 35 -1.25 10.32 -6.40
CA GLY A 35 -0.68 8.97 -6.36
C GLY A 35 0.19 8.70 -5.12
N VAL A 36 0.04 9.52 -4.08
CA VAL A 36 0.58 9.32 -2.74
C VAL A 36 -0.60 9.19 -1.78
N LEU A 37 -0.79 7.98 -1.23
CA LEU A 37 -1.77 7.70 -0.20
C LEU A 37 -1.06 7.69 1.17
N THR A 38 -1.52 8.55 2.07
CA THR A 38 -1.02 8.64 3.45
C THR A 38 -2.08 8.13 4.40
N LEU A 39 -1.80 7.02 5.09
CA LEU A 39 -2.62 6.48 6.17
C LEU A 39 -2.07 7.01 7.51
N ARG A 40 -2.96 7.53 8.36
CA ARG A 40 -2.62 8.09 9.68
C ARG A 40 -3.37 7.32 10.75
N PHE A 41 -2.63 6.84 11.74
CA PHE A 41 -3.16 6.07 12.85
C PHE A 41 -3.32 6.96 14.10
N ASP A 42 -4.24 6.63 15.01
CA ASP A 42 -4.49 7.37 16.27
C ASP A 42 -3.25 7.62 17.11
N ASN A 43 -2.28 6.70 17.06
CA ASN A 43 -1.02 6.84 17.77
C ASN A 43 -0.01 7.81 17.11
N GLY A 44 -0.46 8.55 16.10
CA GLY A 44 0.33 9.52 15.32
C GLY A 44 1.30 8.89 14.33
N SER A 45 1.35 7.56 14.21
CA SER A 45 2.17 6.91 13.18
C SER A 45 1.51 6.98 11.80
N GLN A 46 2.31 6.74 10.77
CA GLN A 46 1.85 6.78 9.38
C GLN A 46 2.35 5.60 8.59
N ILE A 47 1.60 5.24 7.56
CA ILE A 47 2.06 4.45 6.43
C ILE A 47 1.80 5.27 5.16
N ILE A 48 2.82 5.43 4.32
CA ILE A 48 2.71 6.15 3.05
C ILE A 48 2.89 5.16 1.92
N VAL A 49 1.90 5.06 1.04
CA VAL A 49 1.93 4.24 -0.18
C VAL A 49 2.02 5.17 -1.38
N ASN A 50 3.06 5.04 -2.19
CA ASN A 50 3.25 5.94 -3.32
C ASN A 50 3.67 5.26 -4.61
N ARG A 51 3.20 5.82 -5.72
CA ARG A 51 3.59 5.43 -7.07
C ARG A 51 5.03 5.84 -7.39
N GLN A 52 5.79 4.96 -8.03
CA GLN A 52 7.10 5.26 -8.59
C GLN A 52 7.18 4.93 -10.08
N THR A 53 6.76 5.87 -10.92
CA THR A 53 6.68 5.69 -12.38
C THR A 53 8.01 5.33 -13.05
N PRO A 54 9.17 5.92 -12.71
CA PRO A 54 10.44 5.59 -13.38
C PRO A 54 10.84 4.11 -13.25
N VAL A 55 10.54 3.49 -12.10
CA VAL A 55 10.87 2.09 -11.80
C VAL A 55 9.65 1.16 -11.87
N ARG A 56 8.45 1.70 -12.11
CA ARG A 56 7.17 0.96 -12.18
C ARG A 56 6.86 0.15 -10.92
N GLN A 57 7.14 0.73 -9.77
CA GLN A 57 6.94 0.12 -8.46
C GLN A 57 5.88 0.86 -7.64
N ILE A 58 5.36 0.15 -6.64
CA ILE A 58 4.70 0.75 -5.48
C ILE A 58 5.70 0.75 -4.34
N TRP A 59 5.88 1.90 -3.69
CA TRP A 59 6.70 2.01 -2.49
C TRP A 59 5.81 2.22 -1.28
N VAL A 60 6.20 1.60 -0.16
CA VAL A 60 5.54 1.74 1.14
C VAL A 60 6.56 2.21 2.16
N ALA A 61 6.36 3.39 2.72
CA ALA A 61 7.13 3.88 3.86
C ALA A 61 6.35 3.65 5.14
N ALA A 62 6.97 2.91 6.06
CA ALA A 62 6.42 2.57 7.37
C ALA A 62 7.46 2.91 8.45
N ARG A 63 7.08 2.89 9.73
CA ARG A 63 7.99 3.05 10.88
C ARG A 63 9.13 2.03 10.87
N SER A 64 8.89 0.83 10.32
CA SER A 64 9.90 -0.22 10.18
C SER A 64 10.89 0.02 9.03
N GLY A 65 10.61 0.93 8.09
CA GLY A 65 11.44 1.22 6.94
C GLY A 65 10.66 1.35 5.64
N GLY A 66 11.40 1.41 4.52
CA GLY A 66 10.85 1.44 3.16
C GLY A 66 10.77 0.04 2.55
N HIS A 67 9.67 -0.24 1.87
CA HIS A 67 9.36 -1.50 1.20
C HIS A 67 9.02 -1.22 -0.26
N HIS A 68 9.52 -2.03 -1.18
CA HIS A 68 9.32 -1.84 -2.62
C HIS A 68 8.63 -3.06 -3.22
N PHE A 69 7.64 -2.83 -4.07
CA PHE A 69 6.80 -3.86 -4.66
C PHE A 69 6.83 -3.78 -6.18
N ASP A 70 7.15 -4.90 -6.80
CA ASP A 70 7.08 -5.10 -8.25
C ASP A 70 5.77 -5.81 -8.62
N TYR A 71 5.22 -5.46 -9.77
CA TYR A 71 4.04 -6.14 -10.29
C TYR A 71 4.45 -7.49 -10.92
N ASP A 72 3.88 -8.59 -10.42
CA ASP A 72 4.03 -9.93 -10.98
C ASP A 72 2.84 -10.25 -11.90
N PRO A 73 3.05 -10.32 -13.23
CA PRO A 73 1.97 -10.63 -14.17
C PRO A 73 1.47 -12.07 -14.09
N ALA A 74 2.26 -13.01 -13.58
CA ALA A 74 1.85 -14.41 -13.44
C ALA A 74 0.91 -14.61 -12.24
N ARG A 75 1.00 -13.74 -11.24
CA ARG A 75 0.20 -13.76 -10.02
C ARG A 75 -0.87 -12.65 -9.96
N ASP A 76 -0.86 -11.74 -10.94
CA ASP A 76 -1.73 -10.55 -11.02
C ASP A 76 -1.74 -9.73 -9.72
N GLY A 77 -0.56 -9.44 -9.19
CA GLY A 77 -0.43 -8.78 -7.89
C GLY A 77 0.91 -8.08 -7.69
N TRP A 78 1.05 -7.39 -6.56
CA TRP A 78 2.24 -6.63 -6.21
C TRP A 78 3.02 -7.36 -5.13
N PHE A 79 4.30 -7.63 -5.37
CA PHE A 79 5.11 -8.47 -4.50
C PHE A 79 6.42 -7.78 -4.12
N HIS A 80 6.80 -7.95 -2.86
CA HIS A 80 7.99 -7.36 -2.31
C HIS A 80 9.25 -7.86 -3.04
N SER A 81 10.07 -6.95 -3.55
CA SER A 81 11.21 -7.24 -4.42
C SER A 81 12.25 -8.19 -3.79
N GLY A 82 12.33 -8.25 -2.45
CA GLY A 82 13.32 -9.06 -1.73
C GLY A 82 12.82 -10.34 -1.07
N VAL A 83 11.51 -10.50 -0.85
CA VAL A 83 10.96 -11.62 -0.05
C VAL A 83 9.69 -12.27 -0.62
N GLY A 84 9.13 -11.74 -1.72
CA GLY A 84 7.99 -12.36 -2.41
C GLY A 84 6.64 -12.29 -1.67
N ARG A 85 6.55 -11.49 -0.61
CA ARG A 85 5.31 -11.18 0.12
C ARG A 85 4.42 -10.25 -0.69
N GLU A 86 3.11 -10.48 -0.67
CA GLU A 86 2.11 -9.66 -1.36
C GLU A 86 1.89 -8.31 -0.64
N LEU A 87 1.51 -7.27 -1.37
CA LEU A 87 1.36 -5.90 -0.89
C LEU A 87 0.31 -5.75 0.23
N PHE A 88 -0.90 -6.26 0.06
CA PHE A 88 -1.95 -6.18 1.07
C PHE A 88 -1.60 -7.01 2.32
N ASP A 89 -0.99 -8.19 2.14
CA ASP A 89 -0.44 -8.96 3.26
C ASP A 89 0.61 -8.15 4.05
N ALA A 90 1.48 -7.41 3.34
CA ALA A 90 2.47 -6.56 3.97
C ALA A 90 1.83 -5.34 4.69
N LEU A 91 0.84 -4.69 4.07
CA LEU A 91 0.12 -3.57 4.68
C LEU A 91 -0.62 -3.98 5.96
N ALA A 92 -1.27 -5.15 5.94
CA ALA A 92 -1.92 -5.72 7.11
C ALA A 92 -0.94 -5.93 8.28
N GLU A 93 0.23 -6.51 7.99
CA GLU A 93 1.27 -6.74 8.99
C GLU A 93 1.84 -5.43 9.54
N LEU A 94 2.11 -4.46 8.65
CA LEU A 94 2.65 -3.15 9.04
C LEU A 94 1.65 -2.36 9.90
N ALA A 95 0.39 -2.32 9.52
CA ALA A 95 -0.67 -1.66 10.29
C ALA A 95 -0.88 -2.35 11.64
N SER A 96 -0.89 -3.68 11.67
CA SER A 96 -1.00 -4.44 12.92
C SER A 96 0.20 -4.22 13.84
N ALA A 97 1.42 -4.21 13.30
CA ALA A 97 2.63 -4.01 14.09
C ALA A 97 2.74 -2.58 14.64
N GLN A 98 2.29 -1.58 13.89
CA GLN A 98 2.42 -0.17 14.28
C GLN A 98 1.28 0.33 15.15
N ALA A 99 0.06 -0.11 14.89
CA ALA A 99 -1.16 0.46 15.48
C ALA A 99 -2.08 -0.60 16.10
N GLY A 100 -1.75 -1.89 16.01
CA GLY A 100 -2.63 -2.96 16.51
C GLY A 100 -3.88 -3.17 15.64
N ILE A 101 -3.89 -2.64 14.40
CA ILE A 101 -5.05 -2.68 13.51
C ILE A 101 -4.95 -3.86 12.57
N GLY A 102 -5.99 -4.69 12.56
CA GLY A 102 -6.13 -5.77 11.59
C GLY A 102 -6.78 -5.30 10.30
N LEU A 103 -6.00 -4.76 9.36
CA LEU A 103 -6.47 -4.57 8.00
C LEU A 103 -6.52 -5.95 7.31
N ARG A 104 -7.69 -6.37 6.84
CA ARG A 104 -7.86 -7.57 6.01
C ARG A 104 -8.63 -7.15 4.77
N GLY A 105 -8.00 -7.28 3.60
CA GLY A 105 -8.59 -7.06 2.29
C GLY A 105 -8.52 -8.33 1.46
#